data_AF-A0A436GGL2-F1
#
_entry.id   AF-A0A436GGL2-F1
#
_cell.length_a   1.000
_cell.length_b   1.000
_cell.length_c   1.000
_cell.angle_alpha   90.00
_cell.angle_beta   90.00
_cell.angle_gamma   90.00
#
_symmetry.space_group_name_H-M   'P 1'
#
loop_
_entity.id
_entity.type
_entity.pdbx_description
1 polymer ?
#
loop_
_entity_poly.entity_id
_entity_poly.type
_entity_poly.pdbx_seq_one_letter_code
_entity_poly.pdbx_strand_id
1 'polypeptide(L)'
;MNGSRNVFLHSANPEAARRVEADLLKLSAHKKYPYVLQNEEPEMKMLLSRDGREDDFGVAQAVLGQMNMEMDPSLYVKHVKENAKMFFDLAEWDAYISKFDYSIGTRFHGNLIALTNGVPATIISHDSRTTEMAELMSIPHIPVDKVGQLNVNELVQAGNYDEFQRKYTVLYDRFAQFLSENGVAHRLE
;
A
#
# COMPACT_ATOMS: atom_id res chain seq x y z
N MET A 1 -1.91 -5.37 -3.62
CA MET A 1 -1.95 -3.89 -3.76
C MET A 1 -2.09 -3.28 -2.37
N ASN A 2 -1.32 -2.25 -2.06
CA ASN A 2 -1.24 -1.58 -0.76
C ASN A 2 -1.32 -0.05 -0.95
N GLY A 3 -2.47 0.43 -1.43
CA GLY A 3 -2.71 1.86 -1.66
C GLY A 3 -3.59 2.49 -0.59
N SER A 4 -3.89 3.76 -0.76
CA SER A 4 -4.91 4.46 0.01
C SER A 4 -5.37 5.71 -0.70
N ARG A 5 -6.68 5.79 -0.91
CA ARG A 5 -7.29 7.02 -1.40
C ARG A 5 -7.16 8.20 -0.43
N ASN A 6 -6.76 8.01 0.82
CA ASN A 6 -6.59 9.14 1.74
C ASN A 6 -5.27 9.90 1.50
N VAL A 7 -4.32 9.32 0.77
CA VAL A 7 -2.98 9.93 0.58
C VAL A 7 -3.01 11.20 -0.23
N PHE A 8 -3.96 11.37 -1.15
CA PHE A 8 -4.04 12.59 -1.95
C PHE A 8 -4.41 13.83 -1.12
N LEU A 9 -4.93 13.66 0.10
CA LEU A 9 -5.25 14.77 1.01
C LEU A 9 -4.01 15.42 1.61
N HIS A 10 -2.89 14.70 1.67
CA HIS A 10 -1.63 15.16 2.25
C HIS A 10 -0.42 14.91 1.33
N SER A 11 -0.68 14.67 0.05
CA SER A 11 0.35 14.53 -0.98
C SER A 11 0.93 15.90 -1.34
N ALA A 12 2.23 15.93 -1.69
CA ALA A 12 2.85 17.11 -2.30
C ALA A 12 2.24 17.45 -3.67
N ASN A 13 1.68 16.46 -4.36
CA ASN A 13 0.89 16.63 -5.58
C ASN A 13 -0.44 15.85 -5.48
N PRO A 14 -1.51 16.50 -4.97
CA PRO A 14 -2.81 15.86 -4.76
C PRO A 14 -3.44 15.27 -6.02
N GLU A 15 -3.33 15.94 -7.17
CA GLU A 15 -3.94 15.46 -8.41
C GLU A 15 -3.23 14.21 -8.93
N ALA A 16 -1.89 14.21 -8.94
CA ALA A 16 -1.12 13.04 -9.32
C ALA A 16 -1.40 11.86 -8.38
N ALA A 17 -1.41 12.09 -7.06
CA ALA A 17 -1.73 11.05 -6.08
C ALA A 17 -3.14 10.49 -6.27
N ARG A 18 -4.15 11.34 -6.48
CA ARG A 18 -5.53 10.89 -6.74
C ARG A 18 -5.61 10.01 -7.97
N ARG A 19 -4.98 10.43 -9.07
CA ARG A 19 -4.92 9.64 -10.31
C ARG A 19 -4.23 8.28 -10.09
N VAL A 20 -3.07 8.26 -9.44
CA VAL A 20 -2.33 7.01 -9.20
C VAL A 20 -3.10 6.04 -8.32
N GLU A 21 -3.78 6.54 -7.28
CA GLU A 21 -4.65 5.73 -6.44
C GLU A 21 -5.87 5.18 -7.20
N ALA A 22 -6.47 5.99 -8.08
CA ALA A 22 -7.52 5.53 -8.98
C ALA A 22 -6.99 4.43 -9.94
N ASP A 23 -5.81 4.61 -10.51
CA ASP A 23 -5.18 3.64 -11.41
C ASP A 23 -4.86 2.32 -10.68
N LEU A 24 -4.37 2.38 -9.42
CA LEU A 24 -4.15 1.20 -8.57
C LEU A 24 -5.46 0.45 -8.30
N LEU A 25 -6.53 1.15 -7.90
CA LEU A 25 -7.84 0.55 -7.65
C LEU A 25 -8.45 -0.03 -8.93
N LYS A 26 -8.37 0.68 -10.07
CA LYS A 26 -8.79 0.15 -11.36
C LYS A 26 -8.03 -1.12 -11.69
N LEU A 27 -6.70 -1.10 -11.61
CA LEU A 27 -5.89 -2.27 -11.91
C LEU A 27 -6.25 -3.45 -11.00
N SER A 28 -6.41 -3.19 -9.70
CA SER A 28 -6.84 -4.16 -8.70
C SER A 28 -8.18 -4.78 -9.04
N ALA A 29 -9.18 -3.96 -9.39
CA ALA A 29 -10.52 -4.42 -9.77
C ALA A 29 -10.52 -5.27 -11.05
N HIS A 30 -9.84 -4.81 -12.10
CA HIS A 30 -9.82 -5.51 -13.40
C HIS A 30 -9.03 -6.83 -13.34
N LYS A 31 -7.93 -6.86 -12.59
CA LYS A 31 -7.08 -8.05 -12.46
C LYS A 31 -7.46 -8.93 -11.27
N LYS A 32 -8.42 -8.50 -10.45
CA LYS A 32 -8.82 -9.15 -9.19
C LYS A 32 -7.64 -9.35 -8.25
N TYR A 33 -6.73 -8.38 -8.22
CA TYR A 33 -5.64 -8.42 -7.27
C TYR A 33 -6.16 -8.07 -5.87
N PRO A 34 -5.64 -8.69 -4.81
CA PRO A 34 -6.03 -8.29 -3.47
C PRO A 34 -5.59 -6.86 -3.15
N TYR A 35 -6.46 -6.14 -2.46
CA TYR A 35 -6.23 -4.77 -2.01
C TYR A 35 -6.32 -4.70 -0.49
N VAL A 36 -5.24 -4.33 0.19
CA VAL A 36 -5.23 -4.26 1.66
C VAL A 36 -5.69 -2.88 2.11
N LEU A 37 -6.80 -2.84 2.86
CA LEU A 37 -7.35 -1.65 3.49
C LEU A 37 -6.67 -1.39 4.83
N GLN A 38 -6.39 -0.13 5.13
CA GLN A 38 -5.68 0.28 6.36
C GLN A 38 -6.42 1.40 7.12
N ASN A 39 -7.06 2.35 6.44
CA ASN A 39 -7.92 3.35 7.09
C ASN A 39 -9.09 3.85 6.21
N GLU A 40 -9.43 3.14 5.14
CA GLU A 40 -10.49 3.46 4.19
C GLU A 40 -11.86 3.07 4.75
N GLU A 41 -12.38 3.87 5.68
CA GLU A 41 -13.61 3.56 6.45
C GLU A 41 -14.81 3.15 5.58
N PRO A 42 -15.21 3.90 4.52
CA PRO A 42 -16.24 3.47 3.57
C PRO A 42 -16.06 2.05 3.03
N GLU A 43 -14.88 1.72 2.51
CA GLU A 43 -14.56 0.39 1.97
C GLU A 43 -14.56 -0.69 3.05
N MET A 44 -14.06 -0.37 4.25
CA MET A 44 -14.10 -1.29 5.39
C MET A 44 -15.54 -1.59 5.81
N LYS A 45 -16.42 -0.58 5.83
CA LYS A 45 -17.85 -0.77 6.11
C LYS A 45 -18.53 -1.64 5.04
N MET A 46 -18.22 -1.40 3.76
CA MET A 46 -18.72 -2.24 2.65
C MET A 46 -18.24 -3.69 2.78
N LEU A 47 -16.97 -3.89 3.13
CA LEU A 47 -16.37 -5.22 3.32
C LEU A 47 -17.05 -5.99 4.45
N LEU A 48 -17.38 -5.31 5.55
CA LEU A 48 -18.04 -5.90 6.72
C LEU A 48 -19.58 -5.98 6.60
N SER A 49 -20.17 -5.37 5.57
CA SER A 49 -21.62 -5.39 5.38
C SER A 49 -22.10 -6.77 4.90
N ARG A 50 -23.20 -7.28 5.47
CA ARG A 50 -23.89 -8.49 4.98
C ARG A 50 -24.70 -8.11 3.74
N ASP A 51 -24.34 -8.69 2.59
CA ASP A 51 -24.92 -8.57 1.23
C ASP A 51 -25.16 -7.13 0.73
N GLY A 52 -24.59 -6.79 -0.44
CA GLY A 52 -24.53 -5.43 -0.99
C GLY A 52 -25.85 -4.66 -0.90
N ARG A 53 -25.99 -3.80 0.12
CA ARG A 53 -27.20 -3.01 0.38
C ARG A 53 -27.26 -1.84 -0.61
N GLU A 54 -28.44 -1.26 -0.84
CA GLU A 54 -28.58 0.00 -1.60
C GLU A 54 -27.62 1.10 -1.11
N ASP A 55 -27.32 1.12 0.19
CA ASP A 55 -26.35 2.04 0.81
C ASP A 55 -24.90 1.84 0.28
N ASP A 56 -24.47 0.60 0.02
CA ASP A 56 -23.12 0.33 -0.48
C ASP A 56 -22.91 0.94 -1.88
N PHE A 57 -23.95 0.95 -2.73
CA PHE A 57 -23.88 1.57 -4.06
C PHE A 57 -23.79 3.10 -3.98
N GLY A 58 -24.57 3.73 -3.09
CA GLY A 58 -24.51 5.17 -2.87
C GLY A 58 -23.14 5.61 -2.35
N VAL A 59 -22.59 4.86 -1.39
CA VAL A 59 -21.25 5.13 -0.87
C VAL A 59 -20.18 4.87 -1.93
N ALA A 60 -20.30 3.79 -2.72
CA ALA A 60 -19.38 3.52 -3.83
C ALA A 60 -19.39 4.67 -4.84
N GLN A 61 -20.56 5.16 -5.25
CA GLN A 61 -20.67 6.29 -6.17
C GLN A 61 -19.99 7.55 -5.61
N ALA A 62 -20.14 7.83 -4.30
CA ALA A 62 -19.46 8.94 -3.65
C ALA A 62 -17.93 8.79 -3.66
N VAL A 63 -17.41 7.60 -3.35
CA VAL A 63 -15.97 7.31 -3.39
C VAL A 63 -15.41 7.44 -4.81
N LEU A 64 -16.10 6.87 -5.80
CA LEU A 64 -15.71 6.99 -7.22
C LEU A 64 -15.66 8.44 -7.69
N GLY A 65 -16.64 9.25 -7.27
CA GLY A 65 -16.68 10.68 -7.54
C GLY A 65 -15.50 11.43 -6.92
N GLN A 66 -15.18 11.19 -5.64
CA GLN A 66 -14.02 11.79 -4.97
C GLN A 66 -12.69 11.45 -5.64
N MET A 67 -12.61 10.23 -6.20
CA MET A 67 -11.43 9.72 -6.88
C MET A 67 -11.31 10.19 -8.33
N ASN A 68 -12.31 10.89 -8.89
CA ASN A 68 -12.46 11.09 -10.33
C ASN A 68 -12.29 9.77 -11.11
N MET A 69 -12.84 8.68 -10.56
CA MET A 69 -12.63 7.33 -11.06
C MET A 69 -13.85 6.85 -11.84
N GLU A 70 -13.74 6.84 -13.17
CA GLU A 70 -14.72 6.18 -14.03
C GLU A 70 -14.67 4.65 -13.83
N MET A 71 -15.68 4.11 -13.14
CA MET A 71 -15.92 2.70 -12.89
C MET A 71 -17.40 2.49 -12.55
N ASP A 72 -17.95 1.32 -12.88
CA ASP A 72 -19.29 0.93 -12.42
C ASP A 72 -19.30 0.75 -10.89
N PRO A 73 -20.16 1.45 -10.12
CA PRO A 73 -20.27 1.27 -8.68
C PRO A 73 -20.51 -0.19 -8.25
N SER A 74 -21.25 -0.97 -9.04
CA SER A 74 -21.48 -2.39 -8.76
C SER A 74 -20.20 -3.22 -8.87
N LEU A 75 -19.35 -2.92 -9.85
CA LEU A 75 -18.04 -3.54 -9.99
C LEU A 75 -17.12 -3.17 -8.82
N TYR A 76 -17.16 -1.91 -8.39
CA TYR A 76 -16.39 -1.43 -7.25
C TYR A 76 -16.79 -2.14 -5.95
N VAL A 77 -18.09 -2.18 -5.63
CA VAL A 77 -18.62 -2.90 -4.46
C VAL A 77 -18.24 -4.38 -4.50
N LYS A 78 -18.39 -5.03 -5.65
CA LYS A 78 -17.99 -6.41 -5.85
C LYS A 78 -16.50 -6.61 -5.60
N HIS A 79 -15.66 -5.72 -6.14
CA HIS A 79 -14.21 -5.79 -5.92
C HIS A 79 -13.86 -5.69 -4.43
N VAL A 80 -14.44 -4.72 -3.72
CA VAL A 80 -14.24 -4.55 -2.28
C VAL A 80 -14.64 -5.82 -1.53
N LYS A 81 -15.83 -6.38 -1.77
CA LYS A 81 -16.29 -7.58 -1.05
C LYS A 81 -15.45 -8.83 -1.34
N GLU A 82 -15.00 -9.02 -2.58
CA GLU A 82 -14.33 -10.26 -2.99
C GLU A 82 -12.80 -10.20 -2.79
N ASN A 83 -12.19 -9.02 -2.94
CA ASN A 83 -10.73 -8.89 -3.08
C ASN A 83 -10.09 -7.96 -2.05
N ALA A 84 -10.86 -7.14 -1.33
CA ALA A 84 -10.28 -6.37 -0.24
C ALA A 84 -9.93 -7.27 0.95
N LYS A 85 -8.88 -6.88 1.66
CA LYS A 85 -8.44 -7.52 2.91
C LYS A 85 -8.18 -6.46 3.96
N MET A 86 -8.39 -6.83 5.21
CA MET A 86 -8.03 -6.05 6.38
C MET A 86 -7.42 -7.00 7.40
N PHE A 87 -6.36 -6.56 8.07
CA PHE A 87 -5.64 -7.36 9.05
C PHE A 87 -5.58 -6.60 10.37
N PHE A 88 -5.81 -7.33 11.47
CA PHE A 88 -5.69 -6.82 12.83
C PHE A 88 -4.57 -7.50 13.61
N ASP A 89 -4.01 -8.57 13.04
CA ASP A 89 -2.88 -9.31 13.57
C ASP A 89 -1.75 -9.32 12.55
N LEU A 90 -0.52 -9.11 13.02
CA LEU A 90 0.66 -9.05 12.17
C LEU A 90 1.03 -10.42 11.61
N ALA A 91 0.91 -11.49 12.40
CA ALA A 91 1.25 -12.83 11.95
C ALA A 91 0.29 -13.34 10.86
N GLU A 92 -1.00 -12.97 10.95
CA GLU A 92 -1.97 -13.21 9.88
C GLU A 92 -1.59 -12.48 8.59
N TRP A 93 -1.17 -11.22 8.69
CA TRP A 93 -0.75 -10.45 7.52
C TRP A 93 0.55 -11.00 6.92
N ASP A 94 1.54 -11.36 7.73
CA ASP A 94 2.79 -12.03 7.30
C ASP A 94 2.50 -13.33 6.53
N ALA A 95 1.67 -14.20 7.11
CA ALA A 95 1.28 -15.48 6.50
C ALA A 95 0.43 -15.29 5.22
N TYR A 96 -0.25 -14.16 5.09
CA TYR A 96 -0.97 -13.82 3.87
C TYR A 96 -0.04 -13.27 2.79
N ILE A 97 0.77 -12.25 3.12
CA ILE A 97 1.57 -11.51 2.14
C ILE A 97 2.70 -12.37 1.55
N SER A 98 3.26 -13.31 2.31
CA SER A 98 4.30 -14.25 1.87
C SER A 98 3.90 -15.16 0.70
N LYS A 99 2.62 -15.20 0.33
CA LYS A 99 2.08 -16.00 -0.79
C LYS A 99 2.02 -15.25 -2.11
N PHE A 100 2.47 -14.00 -2.15
CA PHE A 100 2.38 -13.14 -3.33
C PHE A 100 3.75 -12.95 -3.98
N ASP A 101 3.73 -12.73 -5.29
CA ASP A 101 4.96 -12.49 -6.06
C ASP A 101 5.45 -11.04 -5.96
N TYR A 102 4.56 -10.10 -5.60
CA TYR A 102 4.87 -8.68 -5.59
C TYR A 102 3.89 -7.82 -4.77
N SER A 103 4.39 -6.73 -4.18
CA SER A 103 3.57 -5.67 -3.57
C SER A 103 3.84 -4.30 -4.19
N ILE A 104 2.79 -3.50 -4.35
CA ILE A 104 2.89 -2.12 -4.77
C ILE A 104 1.77 -1.27 -4.18
N GLY A 105 2.10 -0.02 -3.87
CA GLY A 105 1.14 1.04 -3.59
C GLY A 105 1.75 2.16 -2.77
N THR A 106 0.94 3.11 -2.32
CA THR A 106 1.40 4.30 -1.58
C THR A 106 1.55 4.10 -0.08
N ARG A 107 1.10 2.96 0.47
CA ARG A 107 1.23 2.66 1.89
C ARG A 107 2.61 2.11 2.19
N PHE A 108 3.39 2.86 2.95
CA PHE A 108 4.73 2.46 3.37
C PHE A 108 4.73 1.09 4.05
N HIS A 109 3.98 0.93 5.16
CA HIS A 109 3.98 -0.31 5.94
C HIS A 109 3.42 -1.52 5.18
N GLY A 110 2.44 -1.31 4.31
CA GLY A 110 1.88 -2.40 3.50
C GLY A 110 2.86 -2.97 2.48
N ASN A 111 3.83 -2.16 2.02
CA ASN A 111 4.92 -2.64 1.18
C ASN A 111 6.12 -3.12 2.01
N LEU A 112 6.40 -2.50 3.15
CA LEU A 112 7.46 -2.95 4.05
C LEU A 112 7.22 -4.39 4.54
N ILE A 113 5.99 -4.73 4.92
CA ILE A 113 5.67 -6.10 5.36
C ILE A 113 5.87 -7.13 4.25
N ALA A 114 5.66 -6.76 2.98
CA ALA A 114 5.99 -7.63 1.85
C ALA A 114 7.51 -7.86 1.78
N LEU A 115 8.30 -6.79 1.84
CA LEU A 115 9.76 -6.87 1.80
C LEU A 115 10.35 -7.71 2.93
N THR A 116 9.85 -7.56 4.16
CA THR A 116 10.32 -8.34 5.31
C THR A 116 9.94 -9.83 5.21
N ASN A 117 8.94 -10.17 4.40
CA ASN A 117 8.56 -11.55 4.09
C ASN A 117 9.22 -12.08 2.80
N GLY A 118 10.23 -11.38 2.27
CA GLY A 118 10.93 -11.79 1.05
C GLY A 118 10.15 -11.57 -0.25
N VAL A 119 9.04 -10.83 -0.19
CA VAL A 119 8.23 -10.48 -1.36
C VAL A 119 8.71 -9.13 -1.90
N PRO A 120 9.16 -9.07 -3.17
CA PRO A 120 9.58 -7.81 -3.78
C PRO A 120 8.46 -6.76 -3.73
N ALA A 121 8.82 -5.50 -3.48
CA ALA A 121 7.83 -4.42 -3.43
C ALA A 121 8.38 -3.07 -3.90
N THR A 122 7.50 -2.26 -4.49
CA THR A 122 7.80 -0.86 -4.82
C THR A 122 6.82 0.09 -4.11
N ILE A 123 7.38 1.09 -3.43
CA ILE A 123 6.61 2.14 -2.77
C ILE A 123 6.34 3.27 -3.76
N ILE A 124 5.08 3.69 -3.86
CA ILE A 124 4.76 4.93 -4.55
C ILE A 124 4.78 6.06 -3.51
N SER A 125 5.83 6.89 -3.50
CA SER A 125 5.95 7.97 -2.52
C SER A 125 5.10 9.17 -2.92
N HIS A 126 4.34 9.71 -1.97
CA HIS A 126 3.39 10.81 -2.22
C HIS A 126 3.71 12.07 -1.43
N ASP A 127 4.59 11.97 -0.42
CA ASP A 127 5.06 13.08 0.40
C ASP A 127 6.57 12.92 0.70
N SER A 128 7.16 13.94 1.35
CA SER A 128 8.58 13.89 1.71
C SER A 128 8.89 12.77 2.69
N ARG A 129 8.02 12.52 3.67
CA ARG A 129 8.21 11.48 4.70
C ARG A 129 8.34 10.10 4.08
N THR A 130 7.46 9.76 3.14
CA THR A 130 7.49 8.46 2.44
C THR A 130 8.69 8.34 1.51
N THR A 131 9.12 9.44 0.89
CA THR A 131 10.32 9.49 0.06
C THR A 131 11.58 9.30 0.90
N GLU A 132 11.77 10.12 1.92
CA GLU A 132 12.93 10.07 2.84
C GLU A 132 13.08 8.69 3.48
N MET A 133 11.97 8.07 3.91
CA MET A 133 12.00 6.75 4.50
C MET A 133 12.38 5.66 3.48
N ALA A 134 11.86 5.75 2.25
CA ALA A 134 12.21 4.82 1.19
C ALA A 134 13.69 4.96 0.78
N GLU A 135 14.20 6.18 0.69
CA GLU A 135 15.61 6.49 0.42
C GLU A 135 16.53 6.01 1.54
N LEU A 136 16.18 6.27 2.81
CA LEU A 136 16.97 5.86 3.98
C LEU A 136 17.19 4.35 3.99
N MET A 137 16.13 3.59 3.69
CA MET A 137 16.15 2.13 3.68
C MET A 137 16.59 1.55 2.33
N SER A 138 16.87 2.37 1.32
CA SER A 138 17.11 1.96 -0.07
C SER A 138 16.02 1.03 -0.64
N ILE A 139 14.75 1.29 -0.29
CA ILE A 139 13.59 0.60 -0.84
C ILE A 139 13.31 1.12 -2.25
N PRO A 140 13.03 0.23 -3.24
CA PRO A 140 12.55 0.67 -4.55
C PRO A 140 11.30 1.55 -4.42
N HIS A 141 11.37 2.76 -4.95
CA HIS A 141 10.26 3.70 -4.89
C HIS A 141 10.17 4.58 -6.14
N ILE A 142 8.96 5.10 -6.36
CA ILE A 142 8.67 6.07 -7.42
C ILE A 142 7.78 7.19 -6.87
N PRO A 143 8.17 8.47 -7.00
CA PRO A 143 7.30 9.58 -6.64
C PRO A 143 6.02 9.60 -7.49
N VAL A 144 4.87 9.93 -6.87
CA VAL A 144 3.55 9.97 -7.54
C VAL A 144 3.51 10.83 -8.81
N ASP A 145 4.30 11.90 -8.88
CA ASP A 145 4.39 12.79 -10.04
C ASP A 145 5.19 12.19 -11.20
N LYS A 146 6.01 11.16 -10.93
CA LYS A 146 6.80 10.43 -11.93
C LYS A 146 6.11 9.16 -12.42
N VAL A 147 5.03 8.73 -11.76
CA VAL A 147 4.26 7.57 -12.20
C VAL A 147 3.58 7.90 -13.53
N GLY A 148 3.97 7.26 -14.61
CA GLY A 148 3.26 7.31 -15.88
C GLY A 148 2.05 6.38 -15.89
N GLN A 149 1.98 5.51 -16.90
CA GLN A 149 1.07 4.37 -16.90
C GLN A 149 1.59 3.30 -15.94
N LEU A 150 0.74 2.78 -15.05
CA LEU A 150 1.13 1.70 -14.14
C LEU A 150 1.37 0.40 -14.93
N ASN A 151 2.64 -0.02 -15.01
CA ASN A 151 3.03 -1.32 -15.51
C ASN A 151 3.76 -2.10 -14.41
N VAL A 152 3.07 -3.06 -13.81
CA VAL A 152 3.61 -3.87 -12.71
C VAL A 152 4.88 -4.62 -13.12
N ASN A 153 4.95 -5.12 -14.36
CA ASN A 153 6.11 -5.87 -14.83
C ASN A 153 7.37 -5.01 -14.91
N GLU A 154 7.23 -3.76 -15.37
CA GLU A 154 8.35 -2.80 -15.41
C GLU A 154 8.82 -2.44 -14.00
N LEU A 155 7.88 -2.22 -13.08
CA LEU A 155 8.19 -1.86 -11.70
C LEU A 155 8.87 -2.99 -10.92
N VAL A 156 8.50 -4.25 -11.20
CA VAL A 156 9.19 -5.44 -10.66
C VAL A 156 10.63 -5.49 -11.16
N GLN A 157 10.86 -5.27 -12.46
CA GLN A 157 12.19 -5.37 -13.08
C GLN A 157 13.14 -4.22 -12.69
N ALA A 158 12.60 -3.06 -12.34
CA ALA A 158 13.39 -1.90 -11.94
C ALA A 158 13.93 -1.99 -10.49
N GLY A 159 13.38 -2.88 -9.65
CA GLY A 159 13.73 -2.95 -8.24
C GLY A 159 15.11 -3.55 -7.98
N ASN A 160 15.98 -2.81 -7.29
CA ASN A 160 17.22 -3.34 -6.71
C ASN A 160 17.02 -3.57 -5.20
N TYR A 161 16.92 -4.85 -4.80
CA TYR A 161 16.63 -5.23 -3.41
C TYR A 161 17.89 -5.56 -2.59
N ASP A 162 19.05 -5.70 -3.23
CA ASP A 162 20.32 -6.00 -2.55
C ASP A 162 20.73 -4.86 -1.63
N GLU A 163 20.50 -3.62 -2.07
CA GLU A 163 20.81 -2.45 -1.28
C GLU A 163 19.88 -2.31 -0.09
N PHE A 164 18.57 -2.53 -0.31
CA PHE A 164 17.59 -2.62 0.78
C PHE A 164 18.01 -3.62 1.84
N GLN A 165 18.36 -4.85 1.44
CA GLN A 165 18.74 -5.91 2.38
C GLN A 165 19.95 -5.50 3.23
N ARG A 166 21.01 -4.98 2.60
CA ARG A 166 22.20 -4.49 3.31
C ARG A 166 21.89 -3.33 4.25
N LYS A 167 21.09 -2.36 3.79
CA LYS A 167 20.70 -1.19 4.58
C LYS A 167 19.83 -1.56 5.77
N TYR A 168 18.89 -2.48 5.57
CA TYR A 168 17.98 -2.92 6.62
C TYR A 168 18.73 -3.49 7.82
N THR A 169 19.71 -4.38 7.60
CA THR A 169 20.56 -4.92 8.67
C THR A 169 21.30 -3.81 9.42
N VAL A 170 21.95 -2.89 8.70
CA VAL A 170 22.70 -1.79 9.34
C VAL A 170 21.78 -0.86 10.14
N LEU A 171 20.59 -0.55 9.64
CA LEU A 171 19.64 0.31 10.32
C LEU A 171 19.02 -0.36 11.54
N TYR A 172 18.76 -1.67 11.47
CA TYR A 172 18.29 -2.48 12.59
C TYR A 172 19.30 -2.47 13.74
N ASP A 173 20.58 -2.77 13.44
CA ASP A 173 21.65 -2.79 14.44
C ASP A 173 21.84 -1.40 15.08
N ARG A 174 21.82 -0.34 14.26
CA ARG A 174 21.92 1.04 14.75
C ARG A 174 20.75 1.41 15.67
N PHE A 175 19.54 0.96 15.34
CA PHE A 175 18.37 1.23 16.17
C PHE A 175 18.45 0.47 17.50
N ALA A 176 18.85 -0.80 17.48
CA ALA A 176 19.10 -1.57 18.69
C ALA A 176 20.19 -0.93 19.57
N GLN A 177 21.32 -0.53 18.97
CA GLN A 177 22.40 0.16 19.67
C GLN A 177 21.91 1.48 20.30
N PHE A 178 21.16 2.28 19.55
CA PHE A 178 20.60 3.53 20.06
C PHE A 178 19.71 3.30 21.29
N LEU A 179 18.84 2.29 21.28
CA LEU A 179 18.00 1.97 22.42
C LEU A 179 18.84 1.51 23.63
N SER A 180 19.84 0.66 23.40
CA SER A 180 20.79 0.21 24.43
C SER A 180 21.57 1.36 25.08
N GLU A 181 22.13 2.26 24.27
CA GLU A 181 22.89 3.45 24.74
C GLU A 181 22.03 4.40 25.57
N ASN A 182 20.71 4.42 25.33
CA ASN A 182 19.75 5.25 26.06
C ASN A 182 19.02 4.49 27.19
N GLY A 183 19.44 3.25 27.50
CA GLY A 183 18.86 2.46 28.59
C GLY A 183 17.41 2.02 28.36
N VAL A 184 16.95 1.97 27.10
CA VAL A 184 15.59 1.52 26.74
C VAL A 184 15.62 0.01 26.51
N ALA A 185 14.86 -0.74 27.30
CA ALA A 185 14.77 -2.19 27.15
C ALA A 185 14.12 -2.59 25.80
N HIS A 186 14.73 -3.53 25.08
CA HIS A 186 14.23 -4.05 23.81
C HIS A 186 14.48 -5.55 23.64
N ARG A 187 13.83 -6.15 22.63
CA ARG A 187 14.06 -7.54 22.17
C ARG A 187 14.75 -7.61 20.81
N LEU A 188 15.34 -6.50 20.38
CA LEU A 188 16.16 -6.45 19.16
C LEU A 188 17.52 -7.06 19.50
N GLU A 189 17.73 -8.31 19.09
CA GLU A 189 19.00 -9.05 19.19
C GLU A 189 19.50 -9.41 17.78
#